data_AF-A0AAD4EUV0-F1
#
_entry.id   AF-A0AAD4EUV0-F1
#
_cell.length_a   1.000
_cell.length_b   1.000
_cell.length_c   1.000
_cell.angle_alpha   90.00
_cell.angle_beta   90.00
_cell.angle_gamma   90.00
#
_symmetry.space_group_name_H-M   'P 1'
#
loop_
_entity.id
_entity.type
_entity.pdbx_description
1 polymer ?
#
loop_
_entity_poly.entity_id
_entity_poly.type
_entity_poly.pdbx_seq_one_letter_code
_entity_poly.pdbx_strand_id
1 'polypeptide(L)'
;MSVSDADKLYRLQEVHGKGLGLVAIVKISKGTRILSENPLLRVPRSTQSKKRAGKALSKEISALSDDQRRAFFSLHNAFTDEGTQELGIVRTNALPLGSNASTGGIFPEASRINHACIQNAQNTWNENLQQLTIHAIRDIDEGEEITIMYLSDRTNRSARQLALEKDFRFTCSCRLCALPEPQLSLRNTRLDEIMWLDQYIGDGEHIAAIPFQVLQAVRKLLRLCEEEDIDDATIPRAYYDAFQIAAFNSDRARARVLAQRAAKARTVIEGDDSPTVHRLEELARDPSKYPSYGCASQWATPVDGAPSGIPAEEFEAWLWREEKKAERARTQQPTQEGGEYVDLRNETMFPCFTELPGENDLDLDYLKSTDGFMYRPRKHWCFLAEIVDIEDFIRLRLIVKDKMGHKTTVAFHTDGRGNELNPSCVQKGYTVAVLYGEQHGFLDMSVGIRQETPASLRIFPVSLEGLFNLSDKVQQYASKAANGARTCQGCGRQADTLKKCARCSFFWYCDKPQNLNVLTRSVDQACQTLAWNEKGHKGDCKLLKDPGLSGLLLLPQGGFTEPYEFLVS
;
A
#
# COMPACT_ATOMS: atom_id res chain seq x y z
N MET A 1 -24.77 -30.33 17.79
CA MET A 1 -25.76 -30.17 18.88
C MET A 1 -26.33 -28.77 18.73
N SER A 2 -27.65 -28.63 18.57
CA SER A 2 -28.26 -27.30 18.50
C SER A 2 -28.03 -26.58 19.83
N VAL A 3 -27.46 -25.37 19.77
CA VAL A 3 -27.34 -24.48 20.93
C VAL A 3 -28.75 -24.29 21.50
N SER A 4 -28.93 -24.47 22.81
CA SER A 4 -30.24 -24.24 23.43
C SER A 4 -30.65 -22.78 23.20
N ASP A 5 -31.94 -22.47 23.03
CA ASP A 5 -32.38 -21.08 22.82
C ASP A 5 -31.98 -20.14 23.99
N ALA A 6 -31.64 -20.69 25.17
CA ALA A 6 -31.14 -19.95 26.32
C ALA A 6 -29.67 -19.51 26.19
N ASP A 7 -28.89 -20.11 25.29
CA ASP A 7 -27.46 -19.83 25.11
C ASP A 7 -27.17 -19.02 23.82
N LYS A 8 -28.21 -18.60 23.09
CA LYS A 8 -28.04 -17.82 21.86
C LYS A 8 -27.57 -16.40 22.15
N LEU A 9 -26.60 -15.92 21.37
CA LEU A 9 -26.08 -14.55 21.45
C LEU A 9 -26.88 -13.55 20.59
N TYR A 10 -27.88 -14.04 19.86
CA TYR A 10 -28.65 -13.27 18.90
C TYR A 10 -30.13 -13.69 18.89
N ARG A 11 -30.97 -12.84 18.31
CA ARG A 11 -32.36 -13.14 17.97
C ARG A 11 -32.63 -12.84 16.50
N LEU A 12 -33.52 -13.62 15.90
CA LEU A 12 -34.07 -13.34 14.58
C LEU A 12 -35.16 -12.27 14.71
N GLN A 13 -35.06 -11.18 13.96
CA GLN A 13 -36.08 -10.12 13.94
C GLN A 13 -36.15 -9.45 12.57
N GLU A 14 -37.23 -8.71 12.32
CA GLU A 14 -37.31 -7.83 11.15
C GLU A 14 -36.33 -6.67 11.28
N VAL A 15 -35.58 -6.42 10.22
CA VAL A 15 -34.64 -5.31 10.05
C VAL A 15 -35.18 -4.43 8.93
N HIS A 16 -35.31 -3.15 9.24
CA HIS A 16 -35.92 -2.18 8.32
C HIS A 16 -35.22 -2.19 6.94
N GLY A 17 -35.99 -2.45 5.89
CA GLY A 17 -35.52 -2.49 4.51
C GLY A 17 -34.67 -3.71 4.12
N LYS A 18 -34.47 -4.69 5.03
CA LYS A 18 -33.65 -5.89 4.77
C LYS A 18 -34.37 -7.21 5.03
N GLY A 19 -35.63 -7.18 5.46
CA GLY A 19 -36.37 -8.39 5.82
C GLY A 19 -35.91 -8.94 7.17
N LEU A 20 -35.78 -10.26 7.31
CA LEU A 20 -35.33 -10.86 8.57
C LEU A 20 -33.80 -10.80 8.67
N GLY A 21 -33.29 -10.50 9.87
CA GLY A 21 -31.88 -10.43 10.19
C GLY A 21 -31.57 -10.99 11.58
N LEU A 22 -30.32 -11.36 11.82
CA LEU A 22 -29.83 -11.71 13.16
C LEU A 22 -29.33 -10.45 13.87
N VAL A 23 -29.83 -10.22 15.09
CA VAL A 23 -29.45 -9.05 15.91
C VAL A 23 -28.93 -9.52 17.26
N ALA A 24 -27.80 -8.98 17.68
CA ALA A 24 -27.16 -9.32 18.94
C ALA A 24 -28.08 -8.98 20.13
N ILE A 25 -28.22 -9.89 21.09
CA ILE A 25 -29.00 -9.68 22.33
C ILE A 25 -28.11 -9.45 23.55
N VAL A 26 -26.80 -9.54 23.36
CA VAL A 26 -25.75 -9.21 24.32
C VAL A 26 -24.58 -8.60 23.54
N LYS A 27 -23.66 -7.93 24.22
CA LYS A 27 -22.39 -7.55 23.59
C LYS A 27 -21.59 -8.81 23.22
N ILE A 28 -21.16 -8.91 21.97
CA ILE A 28 -20.36 -10.03 21.45
C ILE A 28 -18.94 -9.53 21.20
N SER A 29 -17.95 -10.11 21.88
CA SER A 29 -16.54 -9.74 21.70
C SER A 29 -15.95 -10.29 20.41
N LYS A 30 -14.99 -9.56 19.82
CA LYS A 30 -14.17 -10.02 18.68
C LYS A 30 -13.62 -11.44 18.92
N GLY A 31 -13.74 -12.29 17.90
CA GLY A 31 -13.31 -13.69 17.91
C GLY A 31 -14.35 -14.69 18.43
N THR A 32 -15.48 -14.22 18.98
CA THR A 32 -16.52 -15.12 19.48
C THR A 32 -17.19 -15.88 18.34
N ARG A 33 -17.34 -17.20 18.48
CA ARG A 33 -18.19 -18.01 17.60
C ARG A 33 -19.65 -17.73 17.90
N ILE A 34 -20.31 -17.02 16.98
CA ILE A 34 -21.71 -16.61 17.08
C ILE A 34 -22.64 -17.80 16.83
N LEU A 35 -22.38 -18.57 15.77
CA LEU A 35 -23.16 -19.77 15.43
C LEU A 35 -22.30 -20.83 14.76
N SER A 36 -22.71 -22.09 14.92
CA SER A 36 -22.16 -23.25 14.21
C SER A 36 -23.30 -24.13 13.72
N GLU A 37 -23.43 -24.33 12.40
CA GLU A 37 -24.61 -24.93 11.78
C GLU A 37 -24.24 -26.00 10.76
N ASN A 38 -24.92 -27.15 10.82
CA ASN A 38 -24.83 -28.19 9.80
C ASN A 38 -25.61 -27.78 8.55
N PRO A 39 -25.14 -28.11 7.34
CA PRO A 39 -25.91 -27.86 6.13
C PRO A 39 -27.20 -28.66 6.16
N LEU A 40 -28.34 -27.99 5.94
CA LEU A 40 -29.63 -28.64 5.72
C LEU A 40 -29.62 -29.44 4.40
N LEU A 41 -29.02 -28.84 3.37
CA LEU A 41 -28.84 -29.40 2.03
C LEU A 41 -27.46 -29.00 1.50
N ARG A 42 -26.87 -29.85 0.67
CA ARG A 42 -25.67 -29.53 -0.11
C ARG A 42 -26.06 -29.38 -1.57
N VAL A 43 -25.61 -28.32 -2.21
CA VAL A 43 -26.01 -27.97 -3.58
C VAL A 43 -24.77 -27.78 -4.46
N PRO A 44 -24.76 -28.27 -5.71
CA PRO A 44 -23.65 -27.98 -6.63
C PRO A 44 -23.55 -26.47 -6.90
N ARG A 45 -22.33 -25.91 -6.89
CA ARG A 45 -22.11 -24.49 -7.22
C ARG A 45 -22.33 -24.19 -8.70
N SER A 46 -22.08 -25.18 -9.56
CA SER A 46 -22.33 -25.08 -11.00
C SER A 46 -23.20 -26.24 -11.47
N THR A 47 -24.10 -25.96 -12.41
CA THR A 47 -24.93 -26.96 -13.07
C THR A 47 -24.99 -26.68 -14.56
N GLN A 48 -24.87 -27.72 -15.37
CA GLN A 48 -25.02 -27.63 -16.82
C GLN A 48 -26.49 -27.48 -17.24
N SER A 49 -27.45 -27.74 -16.34
CA SER A 49 -28.89 -27.68 -16.66
C SER A 49 -29.72 -27.32 -15.45
N LYS A 50 -30.37 -26.14 -15.50
CA LYS A 50 -31.33 -25.68 -14.48
C LYS A 50 -32.46 -26.69 -14.25
N LYS A 51 -33.01 -27.28 -15.32
CA LYS A 51 -34.09 -28.28 -15.23
C LYS A 51 -33.66 -29.54 -14.48
N ARG A 52 -32.43 -30.04 -14.70
CA ARG A 52 -31.91 -31.20 -13.96
C ARG A 52 -31.63 -30.85 -12.51
N ALA A 53 -31.04 -29.67 -12.26
CA ALA A 53 -30.79 -29.18 -10.90
C ALA A 53 -32.10 -29.04 -10.10
N GLY A 54 -33.14 -28.45 -10.68
CA GLY A 54 -34.45 -28.32 -10.04
C GLY A 54 -35.05 -29.68 -9.68
N LYS A 55 -35.01 -30.66 -10.60
CA LYS A 55 -35.48 -32.03 -10.30
C LYS A 55 -34.70 -32.72 -9.19
N ALA A 56 -33.37 -32.59 -9.18
CA ALA A 56 -32.53 -33.17 -8.14
C ALA A 56 -32.83 -32.54 -6.77
N LEU A 57 -32.95 -31.20 -6.74
CA LEU A 57 -33.24 -30.44 -5.55
C LEU A 57 -34.63 -30.76 -4.98
N SER A 58 -35.67 -30.81 -5.81
CA SER A 58 -37.02 -31.20 -5.35
C SER A 58 -37.03 -32.62 -4.77
N LYS A 59 -36.23 -33.56 -5.32
CA LYS A 59 -36.07 -34.91 -4.77
C LYS A 59 -35.42 -34.87 -3.38
N GLU A 60 -34.33 -34.12 -3.21
CA GLU A 60 -33.66 -33.99 -1.91
C GLU A 60 -34.57 -33.33 -0.86
N ILE A 61 -35.28 -32.25 -1.23
CA ILE A 61 -36.23 -31.56 -0.34
C ILE A 61 -37.39 -32.47 0.04
N SER A 62 -37.86 -33.32 -0.88
CA SER A 62 -38.93 -34.29 -0.58
C SER A 62 -38.53 -35.36 0.43
N ALA A 63 -37.23 -35.59 0.61
CA ALA A 63 -36.68 -36.51 1.61
C ALA A 63 -36.45 -35.84 2.98
N LEU A 64 -36.56 -34.52 3.08
CA LEU A 64 -36.49 -33.79 4.35
C LEU A 64 -37.75 -34.02 5.20
N SER A 65 -37.58 -33.96 6.52
CA SER A 65 -38.69 -33.90 7.47
C SER A 65 -39.56 -32.65 7.25
N ASP A 66 -40.79 -32.66 7.77
CA ASP A 66 -41.73 -31.55 7.58
C ASP A 66 -41.21 -30.24 8.20
N ASP A 67 -40.54 -30.29 9.35
CA ASP A 67 -39.90 -29.13 9.98
C ASP A 67 -38.77 -28.56 9.12
N GLN A 68 -37.89 -29.43 8.63
CA GLN A 68 -36.79 -29.04 7.74
C GLN A 68 -37.29 -28.44 6.43
N ARG A 69 -38.36 -29.00 5.87
CA ARG A 69 -39.00 -28.50 4.65
C ARG A 69 -39.64 -27.14 4.89
N ARG A 70 -40.35 -26.95 6.00
CA ARG A 70 -40.88 -25.63 6.41
C ARG A 70 -39.75 -24.62 6.58
N ALA A 71 -38.65 -24.99 7.24
CA ALA A 71 -37.49 -24.13 7.40
C ALA A 71 -36.91 -23.70 6.05
N PHE A 72 -36.72 -24.63 5.11
CA PHE A 72 -36.26 -24.34 3.75
C PHE A 72 -37.18 -23.37 3.01
N PHE A 73 -38.49 -23.64 2.96
CA PHE A 73 -39.45 -22.79 2.24
C PHE A 73 -39.73 -21.44 2.94
N SER A 74 -39.29 -21.27 4.19
CA SER A 74 -39.35 -19.99 4.90
C SER A 74 -38.20 -19.03 4.55
N LEU A 75 -37.17 -19.52 3.82
CA LEU A 75 -36.03 -18.70 3.40
C LEU A 75 -36.45 -17.71 2.30
N HIS A 76 -35.70 -16.60 2.20
CA HIS A 76 -36.00 -15.56 1.22
C HIS A 76 -35.79 -16.09 -0.20
N ASN A 77 -36.66 -15.71 -1.14
CA ASN A 77 -36.50 -16.03 -2.56
C ASN A 77 -36.46 -14.74 -3.38
N ALA A 78 -35.25 -14.29 -3.72
CA ALA A 78 -35.06 -13.12 -4.57
C ALA A 78 -35.34 -13.43 -6.06
N PHE A 79 -35.39 -14.71 -6.44
CA PHE A 79 -35.51 -15.17 -7.83
C PHE A 79 -36.75 -16.02 -8.05
N THR A 80 -37.92 -15.36 -8.05
CA THR A 80 -39.21 -16.03 -8.29
C THR A 80 -39.40 -16.48 -9.75
N ASP A 81 -38.48 -16.10 -10.64
CA ASP A 81 -38.47 -16.39 -12.08
C ASP A 81 -37.52 -17.55 -12.50
N GLU A 82 -36.81 -18.19 -11.55
CA GLU A 82 -35.82 -19.26 -11.80
C GLU A 82 -36.40 -20.64 -12.17
N GLY A 83 -37.65 -20.69 -12.63
CA GLY A 83 -38.33 -21.89 -13.09
C GLY A 83 -38.95 -22.75 -11.97
N THR A 84 -38.29 -22.89 -10.82
CA THR A 84 -38.90 -23.46 -9.60
C THR A 84 -38.58 -22.62 -8.36
N GLN A 85 -39.45 -22.65 -7.35
CA GLN A 85 -39.26 -21.90 -6.10
C GLN A 85 -37.98 -22.34 -5.38
N GLU A 86 -37.67 -23.63 -5.39
CA GLU A 86 -36.51 -24.21 -4.72
C GLU A 86 -35.20 -23.71 -5.32
N LEU A 87 -35.12 -23.58 -6.65
CA LEU A 87 -33.95 -23.03 -7.33
C LEU A 87 -33.72 -21.57 -6.96
N GLY A 88 -34.79 -20.77 -6.90
CA GLY A 88 -34.70 -19.37 -6.49
C GLY A 88 -34.22 -19.21 -5.04
N ILE A 89 -34.77 -20.02 -4.12
CA ILE A 89 -34.33 -20.07 -2.72
C ILE A 89 -32.84 -20.46 -2.63
N VAL A 90 -32.44 -21.53 -3.31
CA VAL A 90 -31.03 -21.97 -3.30
C VAL A 90 -30.11 -20.91 -3.87
N ARG A 91 -30.46 -20.30 -5.00
CA ARG A 91 -29.68 -19.23 -5.61
C ARG A 91 -29.49 -18.03 -4.67
N THR A 92 -30.51 -17.72 -3.87
CA THR A 92 -30.49 -16.59 -2.94
C THR A 92 -29.67 -16.88 -1.68
N ASN A 93 -29.71 -18.12 -1.15
CA ASN A 93 -29.28 -18.42 0.22
C ASN A 93 -28.08 -19.36 0.33
N ALA A 94 -27.60 -19.96 -0.77
CA ALA A 94 -26.51 -20.92 -0.71
C ALA A 94 -25.20 -20.27 -0.25
N LEU A 95 -24.61 -20.83 0.79
CA LEU A 95 -23.34 -20.38 1.36
C LEU A 95 -22.19 -21.32 0.99
N PRO A 96 -20.95 -20.81 0.92
CA PRO A 96 -19.76 -21.58 0.53
C PRO A 96 -19.43 -22.67 1.58
N LEU A 97 -19.13 -23.89 1.12
CA LEU A 97 -18.57 -24.96 1.97
C LEU A 97 -17.03 -24.97 1.91
N GLY A 98 -16.42 -23.78 1.90
CA GLY A 98 -14.98 -23.58 1.72
C GLY A 98 -14.61 -23.01 0.35
N SER A 99 -13.39 -22.47 0.26
CA SER A 99 -12.91 -21.68 -0.88
C SER A 99 -12.85 -22.48 -2.19
N ASN A 100 -12.45 -23.76 -2.12
CA ASN A 100 -12.28 -24.64 -3.29
C ASN A 100 -13.41 -25.67 -3.47
N ALA A 101 -14.47 -25.61 -2.66
CA ALA A 101 -15.53 -26.59 -2.72
C ALA A 101 -16.31 -26.47 -4.05
N SER A 102 -16.66 -27.58 -4.68
CA SER A 102 -17.57 -27.60 -5.83
C SER A 102 -19.04 -27.50 -5.43
N THR A 103 -19.31 -27.46 -4.12
CA THR A 103 -20.65 -27.44 -3.53
C THR A 103 -20.80 -26.27 -2.54
N GLY A 104 -22.03 -25.76 -2.44
CA GLY A 104 -22.50 -24.86 -1.41
C GLY A 104 -23.46 -25.59 -0.46
N GLY A 105 -23.92 -24.91 0.57
CA GLY A 105 -24.91 -25.44 1.52
C GLY A 105 -26.02 -24.46 1.82
N ILE A 106 -27.17 -24.99 2.24
CA ILE A 106 -28.29 -24.21 2.76
C ILE A 106 -28.30 -24.33 4.28
N PHE A 107 -28.40 -23.21 4.97
CA PHE A 107 -28.23 -23.09 6.41
C PHE A 107 -29.37 -22.23 6.99
N PRO A 108 -30.43 -22.83 7.52
CA PRO A 108 -31.63 -22.11 7.95
C PRO A 108 -31.40 -20.87 8.82
N GLU A 109 -30.46 -20.91 9.77
CA GLU A 109 -30.13 -19.75 10.61
C GLU A 109 -29.10 -18.84 9.93
N ALA A 110 -27.98 -19.36 9.43
CA ALA A 110 -26.93 -18.53 8.81
C ALA A 110 -27.40 -17.78 7.55
N SER A 111 -28.34 -18.35 6.79
CA SER A 111 -28.97 -17.68 5.63
C SER A 111 -29.85 -16.48 6.02
N ARG A 112 -30.09 -16.24 7.32
CA ARG A 112 -30.76 -15.02 7.82
C ARG A 112 -29.82 -13.86 8.07
N ILE A 113 -28.50 -14.05 7.96
CA ILE A 113 -27.53 -12.99 8.22
C ILE A 113 -27.48 -12.07 6.99
N ASN A 114 -27.78 -10.79 7.18
CA ASN A 114 -27.81 -9.82 6.10
C ASN A 114 -26.42 -9.35 5.65
N HIS A 115 -26.39 -8.72 4.48
CA HIS A 115 -25.20 -8.14 3.89
C HIS A 115 -24.79 -6.80 4.54
N ALA A 116 -23.49 -6.59 4.69
CA ALA A 116 -22.87 -5.26 4.74
C ALA A 116 -21.55 -5.23 3.97
N CYS A 117 -21.25 -4.11 3.29
CA CYS A 117 -19.98 -3.96 2.55
C CYS A 117 -18.75 -3.80 3.47
N ILE A 118 -18.98 -3.48 4.74
CA ILE A 118 -18.01 -3.60 5.84
C ILE A 118 -18.75 -4.38 6.92
N GLN A 119 -18.54 -5.68 6.91
CA GLN A 119 -19.21 -6.65 7.76
C GLN A 119 -18.64 -6.68 9.18
N ASN A 120 -19.39 -7.25 10.13
CA ASN A 120 -18.95 -7.43 11.51
C ASN A 120 -18.80 -8.90 11.93
N ALA A 121 -19.19 -9.83 11.05
CA ALA A 121 -18.94 -11.25 11.19
C ALA A 121 -18.40 -11.87 9.90
N GLN A 122 -17.70 -12.99 10.04
CA GLN A 122 -17.15 -13.79 8.94
C GLN A 122 -17.78 -15.18 8.94
N ASN A 123 -18.23 -15.63 7.77
CA ASN A 123 -18.63 -17.02 7.58
C ASN A 123 -17.45 -17.87 7.09
N THR A 124 -17.25 -19.02 7.74
CA THR A 124 -16.17 -19.95 7.42
C THR A 124 -16.65 -21.38 7.54
N TRP A 125 -16.32 -22.22 6.55
CA TRP A 125 -16.53 -23.65 6.64
C TRP A 125 -15.43 -24.29 7.49
N ASN A 126 -15.81 -24.93 8.60
CA ASN A 126 -14.89 -25.66 9.45
C ASN A 126 -14.89 -27.14 9.05
N GLU A 127 -13.79 -27.60 8.45
CA GLU A 127 -13.67 -28.98 7.96
C GLU A 127 -13.65 -30.04 9.07
N ASN A 128 -13.16 -29.70 10.27
CA ASN A 128 -13.14 -30.63 11.40
C ASN A 128 -14.56 -30.88 11.92
N LEU A 129 -15.38 -29.83 11.96
CA LEU A 129 -16.77 -29.91 12.43
C LEU A 129 -17.76 -30.31 11.32
N GLN A 130 -17.36 -30.16 10.05
CA GLN A 130 -18.26 -30.24 8.89
C GLN A 130 -19.46 -29.29 9.05
N GLN A 131 -19.18 -28.07 9.53
CA GLN A 131 -20.19 -27.04 9.85
C GLN A 131 -19.78 -25.68 9.30
N LEU A 132 -20.79 -24.87 8.97
CA LEU A 132 -20.58 -23.45 8.77
C LEU A 132 -20.49 -22.78 10.13
N THR A 133 -19.42 -22.02 10.34
CA THR A 133 -19.20 -21.23 11.54
C THR A 133 -19.28 -19.74 11.21
N ILE A 134 -19.85 -18.96 12.10
CA ILE A 134 -19.89 -17.50 12.02
C ILE A 134 -19.13 -16.95 13.22
N HIS A 135 -18.08 -16.15 12.99
CA HIS A 135 -17.30 -15.51 14.05
C HIS A 135 -17.38 -13.99 13.96
N ALA A 136 -17.46 -13.32 15.11
CA ALA A 136 -17.38 -11.87 15.19
C ALA A 136 -15.95 -11.41 14.84
N ILE A 137 -15.79 -10.51 13.86
CA ILE A 137 -14.46 -10.00 13.45
C ILE A 137 -14.09 -8.67 14.13
N ARG A 138 -15.06 -8.08 14.82
CA ARG A 138 -14.91 -6.97 15.76
C ARG A 138 -15.93 -7.12 16.90
N ASP A 139 -15.85 -6.26 17.89
CA ASP A 139 -16.92 -6.17 18.89
C ASP A 139 -18.24 -5.78 18.21
N ILE A 140 -19.33 -6.43 18.63
CA ILE A 140 -20.71 -6.18 18.19
C ILE A 140 -21.51 -5.80 19.43
N ASP A 141 -22.10 -4.62 19.43
CA ASP A 141 -22.86 -4.13 20.58
C ASP A 141 -24.24 -4.81 20.66
N GLU A 142 -24.81 -4.85 21.87
CA GLU A 142 -26.19 -5.32 22.05
C GLU A 142 -27.16 -4.48 21.20
N GLY A 143 -28.04 -5.15 20.45
CA GLY A 143 -28.97 -4.51 19.52
C GLY A 143 -28.38 -4.22 18.13
N GLU A 144 -27.09 -4.44 17.92
CA GLU A 144 -26.47 -4.31 16.60
C GLU A 144 -26.80 -5.52 15.69
N GLU A 145 -27.04 -5.26 14.42
CA GLU A 145 -27.26 -6.30 13.41
C GLU A 145 -25.96 -7.05 13.10
N ILE A 146 -26.01 -8.38 13.12
CA ILE A 146 -24.92 -9.24 12.69
C ILE A 146 -24.97 -9.35 11.16
N THR A 147 -23.86 -9.07 10.50
CA THR A 147 -23.76 -8.97 9.05
C THR A 147 -22.52 -9.70 8.52
N ILE A 148 -22.64 -10.25 7.32
CA ILE A 148 -21.53 -10.86 6.56
C ILE A 148 -21.38 -10.16 5.20
N MET A 149 -20.26 -10.39 4.53
CA MET A 149 -20.07 -9.96 3.14
C MET A 149 -20.60 -11.05 2.21
N TYR A 150 -21.47 -10.67 1.26
CA TYR A 150 -22.01 -11.60 0.26
C TYR A 150 -21.15 -11.65 -1.01
N LEU A 151 -20.43 -10.56 -1.28
CA LEU A 151 -19.62 -10.42 -2.47
C LEU A 151 -18.22 -11.00 -2.23
N SER A 152 -17.62 -11.54 -3.28
CA SER A 152 -16.19 -11.89 -3.28
C SER A 152 -15.30 -10.66 -3.45
N ASP A 153 -15.84 -9.59 -4.04
CA ASP A 153 -15.15 -8.36 -4.37
C ASP A 153 -15.74 -7.18 -3.56
N ARG A 154 -14.85 -6.30 -3.11
CA ARG A 154 -15.12 -5.12 -2.28
C ARG A 154 -14.73 -3.81 -2.97
N THR A 155 -14.60 -3.80 -4.31
CA THR A 155 -14.41 -2.63 -5.22
C THR A 155 -15.41 -1.49 -4.97
N ASN A 156 -15.34 -0.39 -5.71
CA ASN A 156 -16.19 0.79 -5.59
C ASN A 156 -17.71 0.51 -5.50
N ARG A 157 -18.43 1.46 -4.91
CA ARG A 157 -19.88 1.36 -4.65
C ARG A 157 -20.69 0.95 -5.88
N SER A 158 -20.41 1.51 -7.05
CA SER A 158 -21.19 1.23 -8.26
C SER A 158 -21.07 -0.25 -8.67
N ALA A 159 -19.86 -0.80 -8.64
CA ALA A 159 -19.62 -2.21 -8.90
C ALA A 159 -20.33 -3.11 -7.88
N ARG A 160 -20.22 -2.79 -6.57
CA ARG A 160 -20.89 -3.55 -5.50
C ARG A 160 -22.42 -3.52 -5.64
N GLN A 161 -23.00 -2.35 -5.93
CA GLN A 161 -24.46 -2.22 -6.12
C GLN A 161 -24.93 -3.03 -7.33
N LEU A 162 -24.19 -2.97 -8.44
CA LEU A 162 -24.53 -3.75 -9.64
C LEU A 162 -24.49 -5.26 -9.36
N ALA A 163 -23.47 -5.74 -8.63
CA ALA A 163 -23.34 -7.14 -8.24
C ALA A 163 -24.50 -7.57 -7.31
N LEU A 164 -24.81 -6.78 -6.29
CA LEU A 164 -25.92 -7.09 -5.36
C LEU A 164 -27.29 -7.06 -6.05
N GLU A 165 -27.52 -6.12 -6.96
CA GLU A 165 -28.76 -6.07 -7.73
C GLU A 165 -28.89 -7.26 -8.68
N LYS A 166 -27.79 -7.69 -9.30
CA LYS A 166 -27.77 -8.84 -10.21
C LYS A 166 -27.95 -10.18 -9.46
N ASP A 167 -27.24 -10.34 -8.35
CA ASP A 167 -27.08 -11.65 -7.69
C ASP A 167 -28.00 -11.82 -6.48
N PHE A 168 -28.54 -10.73 -5.92
CA PHE A 168 -29.41 -10.75 -4.73
C PHE A 168 -30.65 -9.85 -4.82
N ARG A 169 -30.84 -9.09 -5.91
CA ARG A 169 -32.02 -8.22 -6.19
C ARG A 169 -32.29 -7.16 -5.13
N PHE A 170 -31.25 -6.56 -4.57
CA PHE A 170 -31.42 -5.42 -3.65
C PHE A 170 -30.33 -4.36 -3.83
N THR A 171 -30.70 -3.13 -3.46
CA THR A 171 -29.75 -2.00 -3.34
C THR A 171 -29.25 -1.89 -1.91
N CYS A 172 -27.93 -1.94 -1.72
CA CYS A 172 -27.31 -1.87 -0.40
C CYS A 172 -27.34 -0.45 0.19
N SER A 173 -27.79 -0.33 1.43
CA SER A 173 -27.85 0.91 2.20
C SER A 173 -26.97 0.88 3.46
N CYS A 174 -25.96 -0.02 3.52
CA CYS A 174 -25.06 -0.12 4.68
C CYS A 174 -24.27 1.17 4.92
N ARG A 175 -23.64 1.30 6.10
CA ARG A 175 -22.85 2.48 6.51
C ARG A 175 -21.92 3.00 5.42
N LEU A 176 -21.18 2.10 4.75
CA LEU A 176 -20.27 2.48 3.66
C LEU A 176 -21.02 3.05 2.44
N CYS A 177 -22.10 2.40 2.02
CA CYS A 177 -22.88 2.83 0.84
C CYS A 177 -23.73 4.08 1.07
N ALA A 178 -23.97 4.44 2.33
CA ALA A 178 -24.71 5.62 2.77
C ALA A 178 -23.82 6.83 3.08
N LEU A 179 -22.49 6.72 2.96
CA LEU A 179 -21.60 7.85 3.14
C LEU A 179 -21.91 8.98 2.14
N PRO A 180 -21.81 10.25 2.57
CA PRO A 180 -21.92 11.38 1.66
C PRO A 180 -20.68 11.47 0.75
N GLU A 181 -20.87 12.03 -0.45
CA GLU A 181 -19.74 12.55 -1.22
C GLU A 181 -19.15 13.76 -0.49
N PRO A 182 -17.82 13.93 -0.37
CA PRO A 182 -16.70 13.26 -1.08
C PRO A 182 -16.07 12.07 -0.33
N GLN A 183 -16.55 11.74 0.87
CA GLN A 183 -15.98 10.67 1.71
C GLN A 183 -16.15 9.31 1.02
N LEU A 184 -17.30 9.10 0.40
CA LEU A 184 -17.59 7.90 -0.38
C LEU A 184 -16.62 7.71 -1.55
N SER A 185 -16.35 8.77 -2.34
CA SER A 185 -15.37 8.73 -3.41
C SER A 185 -13.97 8.32 -2.92
N LEU A 186 -13.47 8.95 -1.84
CA LEU A 186 -12.15 8.61 -1.28
C LEU A 186 -12.08 7.15 -0.83
N ARG A 187 -13.10 6.67 -0.11
CA ARG A 187 -13.14 5.27 0.34
C ARG A 187 -13.23 4.31 -0.86
N ASN A 188 -14.02 4.62 -1.88
CA ASN A 188 -14.09 3.79 -3.09
C ASN A 188 -12.71 3.63 -3.73
N THR A 189 -11.92 4.69 -3.84
CA THR A 189 -10.58 4.60 -4.45
C THR A 189 -9.65 3.71 -3.65
N ARG A 190 -9.65 3.82 -2.32
CA ARG A 190 -8.86 2.94 -1.44
C ARG A 190 -9.31 1.48 -1.51
N LEU A 191 -10.61 1.24 -1.66
CA LEU A 191 -11.14 -0.11 -1.82
C LEU A 191 -10.75 -0.75 -3.15
N ASP A 192 -10.75 0.03 -4.24
CA ASP A 192 -10.23 -0.41 -5.53
C ASP A 192 -8.73 -0.73 -5.44
N GLU A 193 -7.95 0.11 -4.73
CA GLU A 193 -6.53 -0.11 -4.48
C GLU A 193 -6.25 -1.37 -3.64
N ILE A 194 -7.03 -1.61 -2.58
CA ILE A 194 -6.98 -2.86 -1.80
C ILE A 194 -7.19 -4.08 -2.69
N MET A 195 -8.16 -4.02 -3.61
CA MET A 195 -8.45 -5.14 -4.52
C MET A 195 -7.35 -5.36 -5.55
N TRP A 196 -6.80 -4.28 -6.08
CA TRP A 196 -5.65 -4.36 -6.97
C TRP A 196 -4.43 -4.96 -6.26
N LEU A 197 -4.14 -4.53 -5.03
CA LEU A 197 -3.05 -5.09 -4.21
C LEU A 197 -3.26 -6.57 -3.90
N ASP A 198 -4.45 -6.99 -3.47
CA ASP A 198 -4.77 -8.40 -3.17
C ASP A 198 -4.53 -9.28 -4.41
N GLN A 199 -4.91 -8.81 -5.60
CA GLN A 199 -4.67 -9.52 -6.86
C GLN A 199 -3.18 -9.52 -7.25
N TYR A 200 -2.51 -8.38 -7.13
CA TYR A 200 -1.09 -8.22 -7.46
C TYR A 200 -0.18 -9.12 -6.60
N ILE A 201 -0.50 -9.21 -5.30
CA ILE A 201 0.22 -10.05 -4.33
C ILE A 201 -0.04 -11.54 -4.58
N GLY A 202 -1.27 -11.89 -4.96
CA GLY A 202 -1.67 -13.28 -5.22
C GLY A 202 -1.02 -13.92 -6.46
N ASP A 203 -0.30 -13.14 -7.27
CA ASP A 203 0.44 -13.63 -8.43
C ASP A 203 1.80 -14.23 -8.00
N GLY A 204 1.90 -15.56 -8.11
CA GLY A 204 3.09 -16.31 -7.73
C GLY A 204 4.35 -15.97 -8.54
N GLU A 205 4.22 -15.39 -9.74
CA GLU A 205 5.38 -14.97 -10.54
C GLU A 205 6.09 -13.77 -9.91
N HIS A 206 5.35 -12.83 -9.32
CA HIS A 206 5.91 -11.64 -8.68
C HIS A 206 6.76 -11.98 -7.45
N ILE A 207 6.35 -13.00 -6.67
CA ILE A 207 7.08 -13.45 -5.47
C ILE A 207 8.51 -13.88 -5.83
N ALA A 208 8.72 -14.49 -6.99
CA ALA A 208 10.03 -14.92 -7.44
C ALA A 208 10.86 -13.77 -8.02
N ALA A 209 10.25 -12.87 -8.78
CA ALA A 209 10.94 -11.81 -9.51
C ALA A 209 11.31 -10.59 -8.63
N ILE A 210 10.38 -10.13 -7.80
CA ILE A 210 10.47 -8.85 -7.07
C ILE A 210 10.00 -8.96 -5.61
N PRO A 211 10.56 -9.88 -4.80
CA PRO A 211 10.03 -10.22 -3.49
C PRO A 211 10.00 -9.06 -2.49
N PHE A 212 10.92 -8.10 -2.60
CA PHE A 212 10.91 -6.91 -1.74
C PHE A 212 9.71 -6.00 -2.03
N GLN A 213 9.42 -5.75 -3.31
CA GLN A 213 8.29 -4.94 -3.75
C GLN A 213 6.96 -5.59 -3.35
N VAL A 214 6.83 -6.91 -3.52
CA VAL A 214 5.62 -7.62 -3.09
C VAL A 214 5.46 -7.58 -1.57
N LEU A 215 6.55 -7.70 -0.80
CA LEU A 215 6.49 -7.56 0.67
C LEU A 215 6.02 -6.16 1.09
N GLN A 216 6.46 -5.11 0.38
CA GLN A 216 6.01 -3.74 0.59
C GLN A 216 4.56 -3.53 0.16
N ALA A 217 4.10 -4.16 -0.93
CA ALA A 217 2.70 -4.18 -1.34
C ALA A 217 1.82 -4.83 -0.26
N VAL A 218 2.25 -5.94 0.35
CA VAL A 218 1.55 -6.55 1.50
C VAL A 218 1.47 -5.59 2.69
N ARG A 219 2.56 -4.88 3.00
CA ARG A 219 2.56 -3.86 4.08
C ARG A 219 1.57 -2.75 3.80
N LYS A 220 1.51 -2.26 2.56
CA LYS A 220 0.55 -1.24 2.11
C LYS A 220 -0.89 -1.75 2.22
N LEU A 221 -1.15 -2.97 1.76
CA LEU A 221 -2.46 -3.62 1.86
C LEU A 221 -2.95 -3.69 3.32
N LEU A 222 -2.12 -4.18 4.24
CA LEU A 222 -2.47 -4.28 5.66
C LEU A 222 -2.79 -2.91 6.28
N ARG A 223 -2.02 -1.86 5.93
CA ARG A 223 -2.29 -0.49 6.39
C ARG A 223 -3.62 0.04 5.87
N LEU A 224 -3.89 -0.13 4.58
CA LEU A 224 -5.16 0.27 3.98
C LEU A 224 -6.34 -0.50 4.60
N CYS A 225 -6.16 -1.79 4.92
CA CYS A 225 -7.17 -2.56 5.63
C CYS A 225 -7.46 -2.00 7.03
N GLU A 226 -6.43 -1.61 7.78
CA GLU A 226 -6.60 -0.96 9.08
C GLU A 226 -7.32 0.39 8.96
N GLU A 227 -6.92 1.24 8.01
CA GLU A 227 -7.56 2.54 7.76
C GLU A 227 -9.04 2.43 7.33
N GLU A 228 -9.40 1.32 6.69
CA GLU A 228 -10.75 1.09 6.14
C GLU A 228 -11.64 0.22 7.04
N ASP A 229 -11.20 -0.09 8.27
CA ASP A 229 -11.88 -0.98 9.23
C ASP A 229 -12.14 -2.40 8.67
N ILE A 230 -11.16 -2.99 7.97
CA ILE A 230 -11.26 -4.32 7.35
C ILE A 230 -10.52 -5.35 8.19
N ASP A 231 -11.27 -6.17 8.90
CA ASP A 231 -10.77 -7.21 9.82
C ASP A 231 -11.09 -8.65 9.34
N ASP A 232 -11.42 -8.81 8.06
CA ASP A 232 -11.90 -10.07 7.49
C ASP A 232 -10.76 -11.01 7.04
N ALA A 233 -11.10 -12.05 6.26
CA ALA A 233 -10.15 -13.04 5.75
C ALA A 233 -8.99 -12.45 4.91
N THR A 234 -9.05 -11.18 4.51
CA THR A 234 -7.95 -10.47 3.85
C THR A 234 -6.72 -10.33 4.74
N ILE A 235 -6.88 -10.02 6.03
CA ILE A 235 -5.76 -9.84 6.97
C ILE A 235 -4.91 -11.11 7.14
N PRO A 236 -5.48 -12.29 7.50
CA PRO A 236 -4.69 -13.50 7.62
C PRO A 236 -4.15 -14.02 6.28
N ARG A 237 -4.80 -13.70 5.14
CA ARG A 237 -4.24 -13.99 3.81
C ARG A 237 -2.98 -13.16 3.55
N ALA A 238 -3.05 -11.84 3.72
CA ALA A 238 -1.91 -10.95 3.53
C ALA A 238 -0.70 -11.34 4.39
N TYR A 239 -0.90 -11.69 5.67
CA TYR A 239 0.19 -12.21 6.50
C TYR A 239 0.74 -13.55 6.02
N TYR A 240 -0.12 -14.42 5.48
CA TYR A 240 0.31 -15.69 4.89
C TYR A 240 1.11 -15.47 3.60
N ASP A 241 0.72 -14.52 2.76
CA ASP A 241 1.47 -14.18 1.53
C ASP A 241 2.86 -13.62 1.89
N ALA A 242 2.96 -12.72 2.86
CA ALA A 242 4.25 -12.26 3.38
C ALA A 242 5.10 -13.41 3.96
N PHE A 243 4.48 -14.36 4.66
CA PHE A 243 5.16 -15.57 5.11
C PHE A 243 5.73 -16.37 3.94
N GLN A 244 4.96 -16.56 2.86
CA GLN A 244 5.41 -17.30 1.68
C GLN A 244 6.62 -16.61 1.03
N ILE A 245 6.60 -15.28 0.91
CA ILE A 245 7.73 -14.51 0.38
C ILE A 245 8.99 -14.71 1.26
N ALA A 246 8.85 -14.61 2.58
CA ALA A 246 9.96 -14.80 3.51
C ALA A 246 10.51 -16.24 3.46
N ALA A 247 9.62 -17.25 3.47
CA ALA A 247 9.99 -18.66 3.43
C ALA A 247 10.67 -19.05 2.10
N PHE A 248 10.15 -18.54 0.97
CA PHE A 248 10.75 -18.72 -0.36
C PHE A 248 12.21 -18.23 -0.40
N ASN A 249 12.50 -17.12 0.30
CA ASN A 249 13.81 -16.48 0.36
C ASN A 249 14.70 -16.93 1.54
N SER A 250 14.35 -18.02 2.21
CA SER A 250 15.06 -18.58 3.38
C SER A 250 15.08 -17.68 4.64
N ASP A 251 14.24 -16.65 4.73
CA ASP A 251 14.16 -15.76 5.90
C ASP A 251 13.30 -16.38 7.02
N ARG A 252 13.86 -17.36 7.74
CA ARG A 252 13.13 -18.13 8.74
C ARG A 252 12.66 -17.28 9.92
N ALA A 253 13.43 -16.26 10.30
CA ALA A 253 13.08 -15.37 11.40
C ALA A 253 11.79 -14.59 11.09
N ARG A 254 11.71 -13.92 9.94
CA ARG A 254 10.49 -13.20 9.54
C ARG A 254 9.35 -14.14 9.21
N ALA A 255 9.62 -15.25 8.52
CA ALA A 255 8.61 -16.25 8.19
C ALA A 255 7.88 -16.74 9.46
N ARG A 256 8.61 -17.06 10.53
CA ARG A 256 8.01 -17.42 11.82
C ARG A 256 7.03 -16.37 12.34
N VAL A 257 7.46 -15.11 12.39
CA VAL A 257 6.63 -14.00 12.93
C VAL A 257 5.39 -13.78 12.06
N LEU A 258 5.54 -13.81 10.73
CA LEU A 258 4.45 -13.61 9.78
C LEU A 258 3.43 -14.76 9.85
N ALA A 259 3.89 -16.01 9.95
CA ALA A 259 3.02 -17.16 10.17
C ALA A 259 2.29 -17.10 11.51
N GLN A 260 2.94 -16.62 12.59
CA GLN A 260 2.27 -16.39 13.87
C GLN A 260 1.17 -15.32 13.78
N ARG A 261 1.42 -14.24 13.05
CA ARG A 261 0.41 -13.19 12.81
C ARG A 261 -0.76 -13.73 11.96
N ALA A 262 -0.45 -14.49 10.92
CA ALA A 262 -1.46 -15.17 10.11
C ALA A 262 -2.32 -16.11 10.97
N ALA A 263 -1.71 -16.96 11.81
CA ALA A 263 -2.42 -17.87 12.70
C ALA A 263 -3.31 -17.13 13.69
N LYS A 264 -2.78 -16.09 14.35
CA LYS A 264 -3.54 -15.26 15.31
C LYS A 264 -4.74 -14.58 14.65
N ALA A 265 -4.53 -13.95 13.50
CA ALA A 265 -5.61 -13.31 12.74
C ALA A 265 -6.64 -14.33 12.24
N ARG A 266 -6.20 -15.53 11.81
CA ARG A 266 -7.08 -16.61 11.36
C ARG A 266 -7.93 -17.18 12.50
N THR A 267 -7.37 -17.27 13.70
CA THR A 267 -8.09 -17.74 14.90
C THR A 267 -9.31 -16.87 15.19
N VAL A 268 -9.23 -15.56 14.97
CA VAL A 268 -10.37 -14.64 15.17
C VAL A 268 -11.54 -14.99 14.24
N ILE A 269 -11.28 -15.43 13.01
CA ILE A 269 -12.32 -15.61 11.99
C ILE A 269 -12.76 -17.08 11.78
N GLU A 270 -12.00 -18.05 12.28
CA GLU A 270 -12.32 -19.49 12.15
C GLU A 270 -12.43 -20.24 13.48
N GLY A 271 -11.89 -19.68 14.57
CA GLY A 271 -11.72 -20.38 15.84
C GLY A 271 -10.40 -21.16 15.94
N ASP A 272 -10.06 -21.60 17.16
CA ASP A 272 -8.84 -22.34 17.48
C ASP A 272 -8.87 -23.82 17.02
N ASP A 273 -10.06 -24.38 16.85
CA ASP A 273 -10.31 -25.71 16.29
C ASP A 273 -10.19 -25.78 14.74
N SER A 274 -9.80 -24.68 14.09
CA SER A 274 -9.62 -24.63 12.65
C SER A 274 -8.36 -25.41 12.21
N PRO A 275 -8.47 -26.31 11.21
CA PRO A 275 -7.31 -26.99 10.65
C PRO A 275 -6.34 -26.01 9.96
N THR A 276 -6.83 -24.89 9.44
CA THR A 276 -6.00 -23.83 8.85
C THR A 276 -5.14 -23.16 9.92
N VAL A 277 -5.71 -22.89 11.09
CA VAL A 277 -4.98 -22.29 12.22
C VAL A 277 -3.86 -23.21 12.67
N HIS A 278 -4.15 -24.49 12.92
CA HIS A 278 -3.13 -25.47 13.30
C HIS A 278 -2.00 -25.59 12.28
N ARG A 279 -2.33 -25.57 10.97
CA ARG A 279 -1.32 -25.58 9.90
C ARG A 279 -0.42 -24.35 9.94
N LEU A 280 -0.99 -23.15 10.16
CA LEU A 280 -0.20 -21.92 10.27
C LEU A 280 0.69 -21.92 11.52
N GLU A 281 0.22 -22.47 12.64
CA GLU A 281 1.03 -22.65 13.85
C GLU A 281 2.19 -23.64 13.64
N GLU A 282 1.98 -24.70 12.86
CA GLU A 282 3.04 -25.62 12.46
C GLU A 282 4.09 -24.93 11.58
N LEU A 283 3.66 -24.15 10.59
CA LEU A 283 4.55 -23.37 9.74
C LEU A 283 5.29 -22.27 10.51
N ALA A 284 4.66 -21.69 11.53
CA ALA A 284 5.33 -20.76 12.44
C ALA A 284 6.44 -21.44 13.27
N ARG A 285 6.20 -22.68 13.74
CA ARG A 285 7.22 -23.46 14.46
C ARG A 285 8.36 -23.88 13.54
N ASP A 286 8.05 -24.27 12.32
CA ASP A 286 9.03 -24.72 11.33
C ASP A 286 8.68 -24.23 9.91
N PRO A 287 9.18 -23.05 9.51
CA PRO A 287 8.94 -22.51 8.18
C PRO A 287 9.48 -23.39 7.04
N SER A 288 10.40 -24.33 7.32
CA SER A 288 10.99 -25.21 6.31
C SER A 288 10.02 -26.26 5.76
N LYS A 289 8.90 -26.48 6.46
CA LYS A 289 7.81 -27.37 6.01
C LYS A 289 6.98 -26.76 4.88
N TYR A 290 7.15 -25.47 4.58
CA TYR A 290 6.49 -24.86 3.44
C TYR A 290 7.05 -25.44 2.14
N PRO A 291 6.21 -25.91 1.20
CA PRO A 291 6.69 -26.63 0.01
C PRO A 291 7.73 -25.89 -0.83
N SER A 292 7.61 -24.56 -0.95
CA SER A 292 8.52 -23.72 -1.73
C SER A 292 9.59 -23.04 -0.87
N TYR A 293 9.84 -23.55 0.34
CA TYR A 293 10.90 -23.03 1.20
C TYR A 293 12.27 -23.19 0.52
N GLY A 294 13.09 -22.13 0.62
CA GLY A 294 14.50 -22.20 0.21
C GLY A 294 14.76 -22.23 -1.29
N CYS A 295 13.75 -21.92 -2.11
CA CYS A 295 13.95 -21.71 -3.56
C CYS A 295 14.95 -20.58 -3.84
N ALA A 296 15.03 -19.58 -2.96
CA ALA A 296 16.05 -18.55 -2.92
C ALA A 296 16.65 -18.42 -1.50
N SER A 297 17.88 -17.91 -1.40
CA SER A 297 18.62 -17.78 -0.13
C SER A 297 19.11 -16.37 0.17
N GLN A 298 18.68 -15.39 -0.63
CA GLN A 298 19.11 -14.00 -0.52
C GLN A 298 18.80 -13.33 0.83
N TRP A 299 17.83 -13.86 1.58
CA TRP A 299 17.38 -13.32 2.86
C TRP A 299 17.60 -14.30 4.02
N ALA A 300 18.51 -15.25 3.87
CA ALA A 300 18.71 -16.34 4.83
C ALA A 300 18.92 -15.83 6.26
N THR A 301 18.06 -16.28 7.18
CA THR A 301 18.16 -16.03 8.62
C THR A 301 17.84 -17.31 9.41
N PRO A 302 18.39 -17.48 10.62
CA PRO A 302 17.98 -18.55 11.51
C PRO A 302 16.57 -18.30 12.06
N VAL A 303 15.85 -19.35 12.46
CA VAL A 303 14.47 -19.24 12.96
C VAL A 303 14.33 -18.43 14.26
N ASP A 304 15.40 -18.37 15.06
CA ASP A 304 15.50 -17.55 16.28
C ASP A 304 16.23 -16.22 16.05
N GLY A 305 16.40 -15.81 14.79
CA GLY A 305 17.08 -14.57 14.41
C GLY A 305 16.23 -13.31 14.54
N ALA A 306 15.03 -13.39 15.13
CA ALA A 306 14.19 -12.22 15.34
C ALA A 306 14.77 -11.35 16.48
N PRO A 307 14.86 -10.02 16.30
CA PRO A 307 15.35 -9.13 17.34
C PRO A 307 14.41 -9.13 18.55
N SER A 308 14.99 -9.05 19.75
CA SER A 308 14.25 -9.01 21.02
C SER A 308 14.66 -7.80 21.84
N GLY A 309 13.74 -7.28 22.66
CA GLY A 309 14.00 -6.11 23.52
C GLY A 309 14.09 -4.76 22.79
N ILE A 310 13.71 -4.70 21.51
CA ILE A 310 13.64 -3.46 20.73
C ILE A 310 12.23 -2.83 20.77
N PRO A 311 12.10 -1.51 20.54
CA PRO A 311 10.81 -0.85 20.41
C PRO A 311 9.91 -1.47 19.32
N ALA A 312 8.59 -1.41 19.50
CA ALA A 312 7.63 -1.99 18.56
C ALA A 312 7.76 -1.43 17.13
N GLU A 313 8.02 -0.13 16.99
CA GLU A 313 8.24 0.52 15.70
C GLU A 313 9.49 -0.01 14.99
N GLU A 314 10.58 -0.23 15.72
CA GLU A 314 11.80 -0.83 15.19
C GLU A 314 11.59 -2.30 14.80
N PHE A 315 10.76 -3.03 15.57
CA PHE A 315 10.39 -4.39 15.25
C PHE A 315 9.55 -4.46 13.97
N GLU A 316 8.59 -3.54 13.79
CA GLU A 316 7.84 -3.43 12.53
C GLU A 316 8.77 -3.09 11.36
N ALA A 317 9.66 -2.11 11.52
CA ALA A 317 10.62 -1.75 10.48
C ALA A 317 11.50 -2.96 10.11
N TRP A 318 11.96 -3.74 11.10
CA TRP A 318 12.64 -5.00 10.83
C TRP A 318 11.74 -5.97 10.07
N LEU A 319 10.52 -6.25 10.55
CA LEU A 319 9.62 -7.23 9.94
C LEU A 319 9.38 -6.96 8.44
N TRP A 320 9.29 -5.68 8.06
CA TRP A 320 9.00 -5.24 6.70
C TRP A 320 10.23 -4.85 5.88
N ARG A 321 11.45 -5.06 6.41
CA ARG A 321 12.74 -4.72 5.77
C ARG A 321 12.90 -3.22 5.49
N GLU A 322 12.42 -2.38 6.41
CA GLU A 322 12.43 -0.92 6.40
C GLU A 322 13.44 -0.32 7.40
N GLU A 323 14.39 -1.11 7.92
CA GLU A 323 15.31 -0.67 8.99
C GLU A 323 16.10 0.58 8.60
N LYS A 324 16.57 0.66 7.35
CA LYS A 324 17.30 1.82 6.81
C LYS A 324 16.42 3.07 6.71
N LYS A 325 15.13 2.90 6.43
CA LYS A 325 14.16 3.99 6.38
C LYS A 325 13.88 4.51 7.79
N ALA A 326 13.67 3.60 8.74
CA ALA A 326 13.46 3.96 10.15
C ALA A 326 14.70 4.62 10.78
N GLU A 327 15.91 4.14 10.48
CA GLU A 327 17.16 4.76 10.94
C GLU A 327 17.33 6.18 10.39
N ARG A 328 16.92 6.42 9.15
CA ARG A 328 16.94 7.75 8.52
C ARG A 328 15.89 8.68 9.10
N ALA A 329 14.67 8.20 9.34
CA ALA A 329 13.63 8.98 10.00
C ALA A 329 14.05 9.42 11.43
N ARG A 330 14.81 8.58 12.14
CA ARG A 330 15.36 8.93 13.48
C ARG A 330 16.54 9.89 13.44
N THR A 331 17.37 9.83 12.40
CA THR A 331 18.57 10.67 12.27
C THR A 331 18.31 11.99 11.56
N GLN A 332 17.22 12.10 10.81
CA GLN A 332 16.73 13.36 10.24
C GLN A 332 15.97 14.14 11.32
N GLN A 333 16.49 15.31 11.70
CA GLN A 333 15.66 16.32 12.37
C GLN A 333 14.49 16.68 11.46
N PRO A 334 13.29 16.96 12.00
CA PRO A 334 12.15 17.32 11.19
C PRO A 334 12.53 18.52 10.30
N THR A 335 12.64 18.28 9.00
CA THR A 335 12.74 19.36 8.02
C THR A 335 11.51 20.22 8.22
N GLN A 336 11.70 21.49 8.58
CA GLN A 336 10.60 22.44 8.71
C GLN A 336 9.79 22.43 7.41
N GLU A 337 8.59 21.85 7.47
CA GLU A 337 7.59 22.04 6.42
C GLU A 337 7.33 23.55 6.30
N GLY A 338 7.58 24.12 5.11
CA GLY A 338 7.35 25.56 4.84
C GLY A 338 8.59 26.45 4.66
N GLY A 339 9.79 25.90 4.43
CA GLY A 339 10.97 26.69 4.05
C GLY A 339 10.84 27.37 2.68
N GLU A 340 11.53 28.52 2.47
CA GLU A 340 11.57 29.23 1.16
C GLU A 340 12.09 28.34 0.01
N TYR A 341 12.83 27.27 0.34
CA TYR A 341 13.44 26.35 -0.60
C TYR A 341 13.23 24.91 -0.18
N VAL A 342 13.14 24.03 -1.16
CA VAL A 342 12.97 22.59 -1.01
C VAL A 342 14.27 21.94 -0.54
N ASP A 343 14.19 21.04 0.44
CA ASP A 343 15.31 20.17 0.78
C ASP A 343 15.33 18.97 -0.18
N LEU A 344 16.44 18.79 -0.90
CA LEU A 344 16.66 17.66 -1.81
C LEU A 344 16.71 16.30 -1.09
N ARG A 345 16.74 16.27 0.25
CA ARG A 345 16.58 15.04 1.05
C ARG A 345 15.14 14.70 1.39
N ASN A 346 14.18 15.61 1.16
CA ASN A 346 12.77 15.38 1.44
C ASN A 346 12.28 14.13 0.69
N GLU A 347 11.89 13.09 1.43
CA GLU A 347 11.57 11.78 0.84
C GLU A 347 10.25 11.77 0.06
N THR A 348 9.35 12.71 0.35
CA THR A 348 8.06 12.83 -0.36
C THR A 348 8.22 13.38 -1.77
N MET A 349 9.21 14.27 -1.97
CA MET A 349 9.49 14.89 -3.28
C MET A 349 10.73 14.32 -3.97
N PHE A 350 11.67 13.73 -3.23
CA PHE A 350 12.83 13.04 -3.77
C PHE A 350 12.91 11.60 -3.24
N PRO A 351 11.94 10.74 -3.62
CA PRO A 351 11.91 9.35 -3.19
C PRO A 351 13.14 8.56 -3.66
N CYS A 352 13.49 7.50 -2.95
CA CYS A 352 14.47 6.53 -3.45
C CYS A 352 13.83 5.60 -4.51
N PHE A 353 14.63 4.79 -5.22
CA PHE A 353 14.12 4.03 -6.36
C PHE A 353 12.96 3.11 -5.98
N THR A 354 13.07 2.44 -4.82
CA THR A 354 12.06 1.51 -4.32
C THR A 354 10.76 2.18 -3.87
N GLU A 355 10.74 3.50 -3.74
CA GLU A 355 9.58 4.30 -3.37
C GLU A 355 8.96 5.03 -4.57
N LEU A 356 9.51 4.85 -5.78
CA LEU A 356 8.87 5.38 -6.99
C LEU A 356 7.60 4.58 -7.31
N PRO A 357 6.55 5.21 -7.84
CA PRO A 357 5.39 4.47 -8.34
C PRO A 357 5.81 3.51 -9.47
N GLY A 358 5.15 2.35 -9.56
CA GLY A 358 5.32 1.44 -10.68
C GLY A 358 4.56 1.93 -11.91
N GLU A 359 5.04 1.62 -13.12
CA GLU A 359 4.39 2.02 -14.38
C GLU A 359 2.94 1.51 -14.53
N ASN A 360 2.62 0.41 -13.86
CA ASN A 360 1.30 -0.21 -13.84
C ASN A 360 0.59 -0.06 -12.48
N ASP A 361 1.16 0.73 -11.57
CA ASP A 361 0.64 0.96 -10.22
C ASP A 361 -0.11 2.30 -10.17
N LEU A 362 -1.38 2.26 -9.77
CA LEU A 362 -2.18 3.47 -9.54
C LEU A 362 -1.91 3.98 -8.12
N ASP A 363 -0.71 4.50 -7.89
CA ASP A 363 -0.35 5.04 -6.58
C ASP A 363 -0.98 6.41 -6.34
N LEU A 364 -2.07 6.44 -5.57
CA LEU A 364 -2.83 7.64 -5.25
C LEU A 364 -2.05 8.65 -4.40
N ASP A 365 -0.91 8.28 -3.84
CA ASP A 365 -0.01 9.23 -3.20
C ASP A 365 0.72 10.11 -4.23
N TYR A 366 0.84 9.63 -5.47
CA TYR A 366 1.52 10.31 -6.59
C TYR A 366 0.55 10.78 -7.66
N LEU A 367 -0.56 10.09 -7.87
CA LEU A 367 -1.53 10.33 -8.92
C LEU A 367 -2.89 10.73 -8.35
N LYS A 368 -3.62 11.56 -9.11
CA LYS A 368 -5.04 11.87 -8.86
C LYS A 368 -5.85 11.62 -10.12
N SER A 369 -7.04 11.07 -9.95
CA SER A 369 -7.98 10.92 -11.06
C SER A 369 -8.60 12.27 -11.43
N THR A 370 -8.75 12.55 -12.72
CA THR A 370 -9.45 13.75 -13.21
C THR A 370 -10.93 13.51 -13.47
N ASP A 371 -11.31 12.29 -13.85
CA ASP A 371 -12.66 11.93 -14.32
C ASP A 371 -13.03 10.45 -14.06
N GLY A 372 -12.25 9.74 -13.25
CA GLY A 372 -12.41 8.31 -12.98
C GLY A 372 -11.67 7.39 -13.98
N PHE A 373 -11.12 7.92 -15.08
CA PHE A 373 -10.46 7.13 -16.12
C PHE A 373 -9.05 7.63 -16.44
N MET A 374 -8.81 8.94 -16.34
CA MET A 374 -7.51 9.56 -16.55
C MET A 374 -6.86 9.95 -15.23
N TYR A 375 -5.56 9.71 -15.12
CA TYR A 375 -4.75 10.02 -13.94
C TYR A 375 -3.66 11.02 -14.31
N ARG A 376 -3.44 11.99 -13.42
CA ARG A 376 -2.33 12.95 -13.53
C ARG A 376 -1.57 13.04 -12.22
N PRO A 377 -0.29 13.46 -12.24
CA PRO A 377 0.44 13.76 -11.01
C PRO A 377 -0.38 14.67 -10.08
N ARG A 378 -0.35 14.38 -8.77
CA ARG A 378 -0.98 15.20 -7.72
C ARG A 378 0.02 16.01 -6.90
N LYS A 379 1.31 15.70 -7.05
CA LYS A 379 2.46 16.34 -6.40
C LYS A 379 3.67 16.27 -7.34
N HIS A 380 4.71 17.04 -7.05
CA HIS A 380 6.00 16.91 -7.73
C HIS A 380 6.84 15.82 -7.07
N TRP A 381 7.49 14.97 -7.86
CA TRP A 381 8.56 14.10 -7.38
C TRP A 381 9.70 14.00 -8.40
N CYS A 382 10.91 13.79 -7.90
CA CYS A 382 12.12 13.68 -8.71
C CYS A 382 13.06 12.63 -8.11
N PHE A 383 13.40 11.62 -8.90
CA PHE A 383 14.41 10.63 -8.52
C PHE A 383 15.82 11.21 -8.69
N LEU A 384 16.64 11.17 -7.64
CA LEU A 384 18.03 11.61 -7.67
C LEU A 384 18.97 10.42 -7.45
N ALA A 385 19.92 10.23 -8.36
CA ALA A 385 20.91 9.16 -8.26
C ALA A 385 22.25 9.52 -8.91
N GLU A 386 23.34 8.93 -8.42
CA GLU A 386 24.68 9.14 -8.97
C GLU A 386 25.00 8.11 -10.05
N ILE A 387 25.54 8.55 -11.19
CA ILE A 387 25.99 7.66 -12.27
C ILE A 387 27.23 6.91 -11.82
N VAL A 388 27.13 5.58 -11.74
CA VAL A 388 28.25 4.69 -11.38
C VAL A 388 28.79 3.92 -12.58
N ASP A 389 27.96 3.67 -13.60
CA ASP A 389 28.38 3.07 -14.85
C ASP A 389 27.55 3.57 -16.05
N ILE A 390 28.10 3.41 -17.25
CA ILE A 390 27.49 3.87 -18.49
C ILE A 390 27.63 2.75 -19.53
N GLU A 391 26.51 2.32 -20.11
CA GLU A 391 26.46 1.35 -21.20
C GLU A 391 25.78 2.00 -22.40
N ASP A 392 26.40 1.96 -23.58
CA ASP A 392 25.94 2.72 -24.76
C ASP A 392 25.84 1.88 -26.05
N PHE A 393 25.79 0.54 -25.93
CA PHE A 393 25.88 -0.36 -27.09
C PHE A 393 24.65 -0.32 -28.04
N ILE A 394 23.42 -0.39 -27.50
CA ILE A 394 22.17 -0.37 -28.30
C ILE A 394 21.37 0.91 -28.06
N ARG A 395 21.40 1.37 -26.82
CA ARG A 395 20.80 2.60 -26.29
C ARG A 395 21.61 2.99 -25.07
N LEU A 396 21.58 4.27 -24.71
CA LEU A 396 22.19 4.70 -23.47
C LEU A 396 21.46 4.07 -22.27
N ARG A 397 22.21 3.42 -21.40
CA ARG A 397 21.79 2.96 -20.08
C ARG A 397 22.75 3.53 -19.06
N LEU A 398 22.22 4.29 -18.12
CA LEU A 398 22.98 4.79 -16.98
C LEU A 398 22.74 3.84 -15.82
N ILE A 399 23.79 3.20 -15.34
CA ILE A 399 23.74 2.47 -14.08
C ILE A 399 23.95 3.50 -12.98
N VAL A 400 22.94 3.67 -12.14
CA VAL A 400 22.90 4.75 -11.15
C VAL A 400 22.71 4.19 -9.75
N LYS A 401 23.23 4.91 -8.76
CA LYS A 401 23.15 4.57 -7.34
C LYS A 401 22.41 5.68 -6.60
N ASP A 402 21.27 5.37 -6.02
CA ASP A 402 20.46 6.35 -5.31
C ASP A 402 20.98 6.68 -3.89
N LYS A 403 20.24 7.52 -3.18
CA LYS A 403 20.56 7.91 -1.79
C LYS A 403 20.55 6.74 -0.79
N MET A 404 19.92 5.61 -1.12
CA MET A 404 19.93 4.38 -0.31
C MET A 404 21.12 3.45 -0.63
N GLY A 405 21.90 3.81 -1.66
CA GLY A 405 22.92 2.94 -2.21
C GLY A 405 22.34 1.86 -3.14
N HIS A 406 21.05 1.91 -3.45
CA HIS A 406 20.41 0.98 -4.36
C HIS A 406 20.89 1.28 -5.78
N LYS A 407 21.35 0.24 -6.48
CA LYS A 407 21.79 0.35 -7.88
C LYS A 407 20.65 -0.03 -8.79
N THR A 408 20.32 0.86 -9.72
CA THR A 408 19.26 0.66 -10.71
C THR A 408 19.72 1.20 -12.07
N THR A 409 18.93 0.97 -13.11
CA THR A 409 19.24 1.41 -14.48
C THR A 409 18.26 2.48 -14.94
N VAL A 410 18.77 3.57 -15.52
CA VAL A 410 17.97 4.52 -16.30
C VAL A 410 18.22 4.24 -17.78
N ALA A 411 17.24 3.69 -18.48
CA ALA A 411 17.36 3.24 -19.87
C ALA A 411 16.62 4.17 -20.83
N PHE A 412 17.36 4.76 -21.79
CA PHE A 412 16.83 5.76 -22.72
C PHE A 412 16.07 5.07 -23.87
N HIS A 413 14.74 5.26 -23.87
CA HIS A 413 13.80 4.79 -24.89
C HIS A 413 13.26 5.94 -25.76
N THR A 414 13.94 7.08 -25.74
CA THR A 414 13.73 8.21 -26.63
C THR A 414 14.07 7.87 -28.08
N ASP A 415 13.60 8.66 -29.04
CA ASP A 415 13.93 8.49 -30.47
C ASP A 415 15.45 8.51 -30.72
N GLY A 416 16.16 9.39 -30.00
CA GLY A 416 17.62 9.51 -30.06
C GLY A 416 18.37 8.43 -29.29
N ARG A 417 17.68 7.60 -28.50
CA ARG A 417 18.25 6.55 -27.63
C ARG A 417 19.37 7.05 -26.70
N GLY A 418 19.28 8.31 -26.27
CA GLY A 418 20.27 8.98 -25.42
C GLY A 418 21.23 9.92 -26.16
N ASN A 419 21.23 9.95 -27.50
CA ASN A 419 22.07 10.87 -28.28
C ASN A 419 21.62 12.34 -28.18
N GLU A 420 20.43 12.60 -27.66
CA GLU A 420 19.94 13.93 -27.32
C GLU A 420 20.69 14.55 -26.13
N LEU A 421 21.39 13.75 -25.33
CA LEU A 421 22.22 14.26 -24.25
C LEU A 421 23.58 14.71 -24.77
N ASN A 422 24.07 15.83 -24.24
CA ASN A 422 25.44 16.25 -24.49
C ASN A 422 26.41 15.21 -23.90
N PRO A 423 27.29 14.57 -24.72
CA PRO A 423 28.20 13.53 -24.22
C PRO A 423 29.12 14.01 -23.09
N SER A 424 29.47 15.29 -23.06
CA SER A 424 30.30 15.87 -21.99
C SER A 424 29.57 15.94 -20.63
N CYS A 425 28.24 15.82 -20.62
CA CYS A 425 27.41 15.78 -19.42
C CYS A 425 27.16 14.35 -18.91
N VAL A 426 27.49 13.31 -19.68
CA VAL A 426 27.26 11.91 -19.29
C VAL A 426 28.56 11.34 -18.72
N GLN A 427 28.78 11.52 -17.42
CA GLN A 427 30.02 11.09 -16.75
C GLN A 427 29.74 10.35 -15.44
N LYS A 428 30.60 9.40 -15.11
CA LYS A 428 30.57 8.74 -13.79
C LYS A 428 30.82 9.77 -12.69
N GLY A 429 30.09 9.64 -11.58
CA GLY A 429 30.12 10.57 -10.45
C GLY A 429 29.24 11.81 -10.63
N TYR A 430 28.53 11.96 -11.75
CA TYR A 430 27.51 13.01 -11.92
C TYR A 430 26.15 12.53 -11.43
N THR A 431 25.27 13.47 -11.05
CA THR A 431 23.95 13.16 -10.51
C THR A 431 22.90 13.27 -11.61
N VAL A 432 22.15 12.20 -11.85
CA VAL A 432 20.93 12.22 -12.65
C VAL A 432 19.75 12.65 -11.78
N ALA A 433 18.90 13.50 -12.34
CA ALA A 433 17.61 13.87 -11.81
C ALA A 433 16.53 13.50 -12.82
N VAL A 434 15.57 12.67 -12.41
CA VAL A 434 14.45 12.22 -13.24
C VAL A 434 13.15 12.66 -12.60
N LEU A 435 12.52 13.67 -13.19
CA LEU A 435 11.19 14.13 -12.81
C LEU A 435 10.16 13.07 -13.17
N TYR A 436 9.24 12.82 -12.24
CA TYR A 436 8.16 11.85 -12.41
C TYR A 436 8.63 10.45 -12.79
N GLY A 437 9.79 10.03 -12.28
CA GLY A 437 10.31 8.69 -12.53
C GLY A 437 9.38 7.60 -12.01
N GLU A 438 9.28 6.51 -12.76
CA GLU A 438 8.48 5.33 -12.46
C GLU A 438 9.34 4.06 -12.53
N GLN A 439 9.01 3.05 -11.73
CA GLN A 439 9.62 1.72 -11.83
C GLN A 439 9.05 1.00 -13.05
N HIS A 440 9.94 0.55 -13.93
CA HIS A 440 9.64 -0.14 -15.18
C HIS A 440 10.32 -1.51 -15.21
N GLY A 441 9.57 -2.54 -15.59
CA GLY A 441 10.10 -3.89 -15.80
C GLY A 441 10.65 -4.06 -17.22
N PHE A 442 11.93 -4.42 -17.35
CA PHE A 442 12.54 -4.70 -18.64
C PHE A 442 12.41 -6.19 -19.02
N LEU A 443 12.54 -6.49 -20.31
CA LEU A 443 12.45 -7.86 -20.86
C LEU A 443 13.52 -8.83 -20.32
N ASP A 444 14.64 -8.30 -19.81
CA ASP A 444 15.68 -9.08 -19.15
C ASP A 444 15.38 -9.36 -17.66
N MET A 445 14.14 -9.11 -17.23
CA MET A 445 13.65 -9.22 -15.86
C MET A 445 14.30 -8.24 -14.87
N SER A 446 15.14 -7.30 -15.34
CA SER A 446 15.61 -6.21 -14.50
C SER A 446 14.52 -5.14 -14.33
N VAL A 447 14.55 -4.43 -13.21
CA VAL A 447 13.67 -3.29 -12.96
C VAL A 447 14.52 -2.03 -12.92
N GLY A 448 14.07 -0.97 -13.59
CA GLY A 448 14.72 0.33 -13.56
C GLY A 448 13.79 1.45 -13.95
N ILE A 449 14.32 2.55 -14.48
CA ILE A 449 13.53 3.67 -14.97
C ILE A 449 13.63 3.68 -16.49
N ARG A 450 12.48 3.67 -17.15
CA ARG A 450 12.38 3.83 -18.59
C ARG A 450 12.21 5.31 -18.92
N GLN A 451 13.25 5.89 -19.51
CA GLN A 451 13.26 7.31 -19.86
C GLN A 451 12.75 7.50 -21.29
N GLU A 452 11.55 8.06 -21.44
CA GLU A 452 10.93 8.30 -22.76
C GLU A 452 10.85 9.79 -23.13
N THR A 453 10.85 10.68 -22.13
CA THR A 453 10.69 12.13 -22.34
C THR A 453 11.99 12.86 -22.04
N PRO A 454 12.72 13.41 -23.03
CA PRO A 454 13.97 14.12 -22.76
C PRO A 454 13.86 15.27 -21.75
N ALA A 455 12.71 15.96 -21.71
CA ALA A 455 12.46 17.10 -20.84
C ALA A 455 12.30 16.74 -19.34
N SER A 456 12.10 15.46 -18.99
CA SER A 456 11.97 15.05 -17.59
C SER A 456 13.29 14.61 -16.95
N LEU A 457 14.41 14.61 -17.69
CA LEU A 457 15.72 14.22 -17.16
C LEU A 457 16.75 15.34 -17.28
N ARG A 458 17.58 15.50 -16.24
CA ARG A 458 18.75 16.38 -16.27
C ARG A 458 19.93 15.72 -15.54
N ILE A 459 21.14 15.95 -16.03
CA ILE A 459 22.37 15.48 -15.38
C ILE A 459 23.14 16.69 -14.85
N PHE A 460 23.42 16.68 -13.55
CA PHE A 460 24.18 17.71 -12.87
C PHE A 460 25.64 17.30 -12.70
N PRO A 461 26.61 18.19 -13.02
CA PRO A 461 28.04 17.90 -12.95
C PRO A 461 28.57 17.96 -11.50
N VAL A 462 27.97 17.16 -10.62
CA VAL A 462 28.27 17.05 -9.19
C VAL A 462 27.83 15.68 -8.70
N SER A 463 28.55 15.12 -7.70
CA SER A 463 28.14 13.88 -7.03
C SER A 463 26.84 14.07 -6.24
N LEU A 464 26.17 12.96 -5.93
CA LEU A 464 24.89 13.03 -5.20
C LEU A 464 25.12 13.60 -3.80
N GLU A 465 26.22 13.23 -3.15
CA GLU A 465 26.65 13.82 -1.88
C GLU A 465 26.97 15.32 -2.00
N GLY A 466 27.63 15.73 -3.08
CA GLY A 466 27.90 17.14 -3.34
C GLY A 466 26.64 17.96 -3.55
N LEU A 467 25.62 17.38 -4.20
CA LEU A 467 24.31 18.00 -4.40
C LEU A 467 23.55 18.17 -3.08
N PHE A 468 23.62 17.17 -2.20
CA PHE A 468 23.06 17.24 -0.86
C PHE A 468 23.76 18.27 0.04
N ASN A 469 25.09 18.37 -0.01
CA ASN A 469 25.84 19.42 0.68
C ASN A 469 25.47 20.82 0.16
N LEU A 470 25.14 20.95 -1.13
CA LEU A 470 24.62 22.19 -1.69
C LEU A 470 23.22 22.52 -1.16
N SER A 471 22.33 21.51 -1.06
CA SER A 471 21.00 21.65 -0.44
C SER A 471 21.12 22.21 0.97
N ASP A 472 22.04 21.68 1.79
CA ASP A 472 22.25 22.15 3.18
C ASP A 472 22.67 23.62 3.24
N LYS A 473 23.58 24.03 2.34
CA LYS A 473 23.98 25.43 2.23
C LYS A 473 22.83 26.33 1.80
N VAL A 474 21.95 25.86 0.91
CA VAL A 474 20.74 26.60 0.50
C VAL A 474 19.79 26.77 1.68
N GLN A 475 19.52 25.68 2.41
CA GLN A 475 18.69 25.75 3.61
C GLN A 475 19.27 26.70 4.66
N GLN A 476 20.60 26.71 4.84
CA GLN A 476 21.27 27.52 5.85
C GLN A 476 21.42 29.01 5.45
N TYR A 477 21.79 29.28 4.21
CA TYR A 477 22.25 30.61 3.78
C TYR A 477 21.33 31.28 2.76
N ALA A 478 20.36 30.59 2.16
CA ALA A 478 19.37 31.20 1.28
C ALA A 478 18.06 31.49 2.03
N SER A 479 17.61 30.58 2.90
CA SER A 479 16.39 30.74 3.70
C SER A 479 16.53 31.80 4.80
N LYS A 480 15.39 32.37 5.22
CA LYS A 480 15.32 33.19 6.43
C LYS A 480 15.36 32.30 7.67
N ALA A 481 16.05 32.74 8.71
CA ALA A 481 15.99 32.13 10.03
C ALA A 481 14.64 32.40 10.71
N ALA A 482 14.36 31.70 11.81
CA ALA A 482 13.09 31.82 12.55
C ALA A 482 12.80 33.24 13.06
N ASN A 483 13.83 34.07 13.25
CA ASN A 483 13.72 35.48 13.63
C ASN A 483 13.49 36.43 12.43
N GLY A 484 13.33 35.89 11.21
CA GLY A 484 13.14 36.66 9.97
C GLY A 484 14.43 37.16 9.31
N ALA A 485 15.56 37.09 10.02
CA ALA A 485 16.87 37.53 9.51
C ALA A 485 17.47 36.51 8.54
N ARG A 486 18.40 36.96 7.68
CA ARG A 486 19.16 36.07 6.77
C ARG A 486 20.59 35.89 7.28
N THR A 487 21.19 34.74 6.97
CA THR A 487 22.56 34.41 7.38
C THR A 487 23.55 34.76 6.29
N CYS A 488 24.60 35.51 6.62
CA CYS A 488 25.69 35.78 5.70
C CYS A 488 26.56 34.53 5.50
N GLN A 489 26.76 34.09 4.26
CA GLN A 489 27.60 32.91 3.97
C GLN A 489 29.10 33.15 4.28
N GLY A 490 29.57 34.40 4.22
CA GLY A 490 30.97 34.72 4.48
C GLY A 490 31.34 34.61 5.96
N CYS A 491 30.63 35.35 6.81
CA CYS A 491 30.95 35.48 8.24
C CYS A 491 29.98 34.75 9.19
N GLY A 492 28.88 34.19 8.69
CA GLY A 492 27.87 33.49 9.50
C GLY A 492 26.92 34.39 10.29
N ARG A 493 27.06 35.72 10.21
CA ARG A 493 26.20 36.66 10.94
C ARG A 493 24.77 36.68 10.37
N GLN A 494 23.80 36.72 11.26
CA GLN A 494 22.40 36.99 10.91
C GLN A 494 22.13 38.50 10.88
N ALA A 495 21.47 38.97 9.82
CA ALA A 495 21.01 40.35 9.69
C ALA A 495 19.80 40.47 8.77
N ASP A 496 18.98 41.49 8.98
CA ASP A 496 17.80 41.76 8.15
C ASP A 496 18.17 42.39 6.79
N THR A 497 19.33 43.04 6.72
CA THR A 497 19.83 43.74 5.53
C THR A 497 21.12 43.11 5.02
N LEU A 498 20.99 42.16 4.10
CA LEU A 498 22.10 41.53 3.38
C LEU A 498 21.95 41.71 1.87
N LYS A 499 23.07 41.74 1.15
CA LYS A 499 23.10 41.75 -0.32
C LYS A 499 23.04 40.35 -0.90
N LYS A 500 22.12 40.12 -1.82
CA LYS A 500 21.98 38.85 -2.55
C LYS A 500 23.07 38.70 -3.62
N CYS A 501 23.54 37.48 -3.85
CA CYS A 501 24.42 37.20 -4.99
C CYS A 501 23.69 37.51 -6.30
N ALA A 502 24.24 38.42 -7.11
CA ALA A 502 23.65 38.78 -8.40
C ALA A 502 23.74 37.66 -9.47
N ARG A 503 24.55 36.61 -9.25
CA ARG A 503 24.75 35.52 -10.22
C ARG A 503 23.79 34.36 -10.01
N CYS A 504 23.82 33.73 -8.84
CA CYS A 504 22.93 32.61 -8.53
C CYS A 504 21.59 33.06 -7.94
N SER A 505 21.51 34.24 -7.32
CA SER A 505 20.31 34.68 -6.60
C SER A 505 19.87 33.72 -5.49
N PHE A 506 20.80 33.05 -4.81
CA PHE A 506 20.50 32.21 -3.62
C PHE A 506 21.12 32.77 -2.34
N PHE A 507 22.44 32.99 -2.31
CA PHE A 507 23.16 33.33 -1.07
C PHE A 507 23.29 34.83 -0.81
N TRP A 508 23.50 35.18 0.46
CA TRP A 508 23.46 36.55 0.97
C TRP A 508 24.76 36.95 1.70
N TYR A 509 25.12 38.24 1.64
CA TYR A 509 26.38 38.79 2.18
C TYR A 509 26.19 40.11 2.91
N CYS A 510 27.05 40.39 3.88
CA CYS A 510 27.12 41.71 4.50
C CYS A 510 27.58 42.77 3.49
N ASP A 511 27.01 43.97 3.59
CA ASP A 511 27.20 45.06 2.62
C ASP A 511 28.52 45.84 2.82
N LYS A 512 29.12 45.80 4.03
CA LYS A 512 30.37 46.52 4.36
C LYS A 512 31.36 45.62 5.11
N PRO A 513 32.69 45.76 4.89
CA PRO A 513 33.67 45.31 5.87
C PRO A 513 33.44 46.13 7.14
N GLN A 514 33.11 45.47 8.25
CA GLN A 514 33.01 46.14 9.55
C GLN A 514 34.20 45.70 10.38
N ASN A 515 35.07 46.67 10.68
CA ASN A 515 36.24 46.54 11.55
C ASN A 515 35.98 45.59 12.72
N LEU A 516 36.61 44.40 12.71
CA LEU A 516 36.62 43.49 13.85
C LEU A 516 38.06 43.34 14.37
N ASN A 517 38.30 43.90 15.55
CA ASN A 517 39.41 43.71 16.49
C ASN A 517 40.86 43.54 15.98
N VAL A 518 41.71 44.48 16.42
CA VAL A 518 43.14 44.73 16.11
C VAL A 518 44.12 43.66 16.67
N LEU A 519 43.68 42.46 17.05
CA LEU A 519 44.58 41.46 17.66
C LEU A 519 44.78 40.15 16.87
N THR A 520 44.12 39.99 15.73
CA THR A 520 44.40 38.88 14.80
C THR A 520 44.51 39.43 13.38
N ARG A 521 45.69 39.31 12.76
CA ARG A 521 45.92 39.66 11.35
C ARG A 521 44.99 38.81 10.44
N SER A 522 43.83 39.34 10.07
CA SER A 522 43.10 38.91 8.87
C SER A 522 42.39 40.11 8.25
N VAL A 523 42.73 40.37 6.99
CA VAL A 523 42.32 41.51 6.16
C VAL A 523 40.79 41.65 6.10
N ASP A 524 40.29 42.89 6.06
CA ASP A 524 38.91 43.30 5.73
C ASP A 524 38.49 42.81 4.33
N GLN A 525 38.31 41.50 4.15
CA GLN A 525 37.82 40.95 2.90
C GLN A 525 36.29 41.03 2.90
N ALA A 526 35.72 41.63 1.85
CA ALA A 526 34.27 41.65 1.68
C ALA A 526 33.71 40.22 1.80
N CYS A 527 32.66 40.03 2.61
CA CYS A 527 32.11 38.71 2.94
C CYS A 527 31.76 37.88 1.69
N GLN A 528 31.38 38.54 0.60
CA GLN A 528 31.17 37.88 -0.69
C GLN A 528 32.45 37.27 -1.26
N THR A 529 33.58 37.98 -1.22
CA THR A 529 34.87 37.50 -1.72
C THR A 529 35.40 36.37 -0.84
N LEU A 530 35.27 36.48 0.48
CA LEU A 530 35.59 35.41 1.42
C LEU A 530 34.77 34.14 1.11
N ALA A 531 33.45 34.28 0.97
CA ALA A 531 32.59 33.15 0.64
C ALA A 531 32.93 32.54 -0.74
N TRP A 532 33.22 33.40 -1.72
CA TRP A 532 33.54 33.01 -3.09
C TRP A 532 34.81 32.16 -3.18
N ASN A 533 35.87 32.58 -2.48
CA ASN A 533 37.18 31.94 -2.58
C ASN A 533 37.39 30.82 -1.55
N GLU A 534 36.87 30.98 -0.32
CA GLU A 534 37.21 30.11 0.81
C GLU A 534 36.05 29.25 1.32
N LYS A 535 34.79 29.63 1.06
CA LYS A 535 33.60 28.86 1.51
C LYS A 535 32.94 28.06 0.39
N GLY A 536 33.60 27.92 -0.75
CA GLY A 536 33.15 27.09 -1.88
C GLY A 536 32.03 27.69 -2.73
N HIS A 537 31.59 28.94 -2.47
CA HIS A 537 30.49 29.53 -3.21
C HIS A 537 30.78 29.64 -4.72
N LYS A 538 32.04 29.80 -5.16
CA LYS A 538 32.35 29.80 -6.60
C LYS A 538 31.83 28.54 -7.33
N GLY A 539 31.97 27.37 -6.71
CA GLY A 539 31.46 26.10 -7.24
C GLY A 539 29.94 26.02 -7.14
N ASP A 540 29.41 26.30 -5.94
CA ASP A 540 27.98 26.30 -5.67
C ASP A 540 27.21 27.25 -6.62
N CYS A 541 27.75 28.44 -6.87
CA CYS A 541 27.17 29.45 -7.76
C CYS A 541 27.05 28.96 -9.20
N LYS A 542 28.01 28.15 -9.67
CA LYS A 542 27.98 27.60 -11.03
C LYS A 542 26.82 26.60 -11.15
N LEU A 543 26.61 25.77 -10.13
CA LEU A 543 25.51 24.81 -10.07
C LEU A 543 24.16 25.51 -9.91
N LEU A 544 24.04 26.46 -8.97
CA LEU A 544 22.78 27.17 -8.69
C LEU A 544 22.33 28.12 -9.81
N LYS A 545 23.21 28.45 -10.76
CA LYS A 545 22.84 29.19 -11.97
C LYS A 545 22.11 28.28 -12.98
N ASP A 546 22.26 26.97 -12.87
CA ASP A 546 21.55 26.02 -13.74
C ASP A 546 20.04 26.13 -13.50
N PRO A 547 19.23 26.47 -14.52
CA PRO A 547 17.79 26.64 -14.37
C PRO A 547 17.10 25.38 -13.84
N GLY A 548 17.56 24.20 -14.23
CA GLY A 548 16.97 22.94 -13.77
C GLY A 548 17.24 22.68 -12.29
N LEU A 549 18.48 22.90 -11.82
CA LEU A 549 18.77 22.73 -10.40
C LEU A 549 18.07 23.78 -9.54
N SER A 550 18.10 25.05 -9.97
CA SER A 550 17.40 26.12 -9.25
C SER A 550 15.89 25.88 -9.19
N GLY A 551 15.31 25.32 -10.26
CA GLY A 551 13.90 24.93 -10.32
C GLY A 551 13.55 23.81 -9.36
N LEU A 552 14.39 22.77 -9.23
CA LEU A 552 14.19 21.70 -8.23
C LEU A 552 14.13 22.23 -6.80
N LEU A 553 15.02 23.18 -6.46
CA LEU A 553 15.05 23.82 -5.14
C LEU A 553 13.86 24.75 -4.88
N LEU A 554 13.12 25.13 -5.93
CA LEU A 554 11.97 26.03 -5.89
C LEU A 554 10.64 25.31 -6.18
N LEU A 555 10.64 23.97 -6.26
CA LEU A 555 9.42 23.22 -6.51
C LEU A 555 8.34 23.54 -5.46
N PRO A 556 7.08 23.76 -5.87
CA PRO A 556 6.00 24.03 -4.93
C PRO A 556 5.83 22.87 -3.94
N GLN A 557 5.98 23.16 -2.64
CA GLN A 557 5.77 22.17 -1.56
C GLN A 557 4.29 21.96 -1.22
N GLY A 558 3.40 22.86 -1.70
CA GLY A 558 1.96 22.78 -1.48
C GLY A 558 1.18 23.28 -2.69
N GLY A 559 0.20 22.49 -3.14
CA GLY A 559 -0.62 22.75 -4.33
C GLY A 559 0.07 22.33 -5.63
N PHE A 560 -0.56 21.40 -6.36
CA PHE A 560 -0.10 20.94 -7.68
C PHE A 560 -1.01 21.47 -8.78
N THR A 561 -0.48 22.36 -9.61
CA THR A 561 -1.19 22.92 -10.77
C THR A 561 -0.87 22.14 -12.04
N GLU A 562 0.41 22.09 -12.41
CA GLU A 562 0.89 21.54 -13.68
C GLU A 562 2.23 20.79 -13.48
N PRO A 563 2.55 19.80 -14.32
CA PRO A 563 3.83 19.12 -14.29
C PRO A 563 5.01 20.09 -14.52
N TYR A 564 6.11 19.88 -13.81
CA TYR A 564 7.35 20.61 -14.00
C TYR A 564 8.21 19.88 -15.04
N GLU A 565 8.79 20.61 -15.99
CA GLU A 565 9.73 20.06 -16.97
C GLU A 565 11.04 20.83 -16.91
N PHE A 566 12.15 20.14 -17.14
CA PHE A 566 13.42 20.82 -17.33
C PHE A 566 13.41 21.54 -18.67
N LEU A 567 13.84 22.80 -18.67
CA LEU A 567 14.07 23.55 -19.90
C LEU A 567 15.12 22.83 -20.74
N VAL A 568 14.73 22.43 -21.95
CA VAL A 568 15.62 21.85 -22.96
C VAL A 568 16.63 22.93 -23.36
N SER A 569 17.91 22.66 -23.10
CA SER A 569 19.03 23.56 -23.41
C SER A 569 19.71 23.21 -24.71
#